data_AF-Q3JAA9-F1
#
_entry.id   AF-Q3JAA9-F1
#
_cell.length_a   1.000
_cell.length_b   1.000
_cell.length_c   1.000
_cell.angle_alpha   90.00
_cell.angle_beta   90.00
_cell.angle_gamma   90.00
#
_symmetry.space_group_name_H-M   'P 1'
#
loop_
_entity.id
_entity.type
_entity.pdbx_description
1 polymer ?
#
loop_
_entity_poly.entity_id
_entity_poly.type
_entity_poly.pdbx_seq_one_letter_code
_entity_poly.pdbx_strand_id
1 'polypeptide(L)'
;MSHLPEKNESLWLLILSPTIWTIHFLLCYLTSAIWCAKVAGRYGSLGNARLAIAVYTALALLGIGVTGWHAFRRHRYGTATAPHDFDTPEDRHRFLGFAALLLSGLSGVSVVYVALVAVFMGTCH
;
A
#
# COMPACT_ATOMS: atom_id res chain seq x y z
N MET A 1 16.28 0.96 -29.87
CA MET A 1 15.48 1.30 -28.67
C MET A 1 15.13 0.01 -27.96
N SER A 2 16.01 -0.47 -27.08
CA SER A 2 15.77 -1.68 -26.30
C SER A 2 14.83 -1.35 -25.14
N HIS A 3 13.60 -1.83 -25.23
CA HIS A 3 12.71 -1.92 -24.07
C HIS A 3 13.41 -2.80 -23.04
N LEU A 4 13.87 -2.21 -21.93
CA LEU A 4 14.44 -2.93 -20.78
C LEU A 4 13.25 -3.30 -19.86
N PRO A 5 12.65 -4.50 -19.98
CA PRO A 5 11.49 -4.89 -19.18
C PRO A 5 11.73 -4.71 -17.67
N GLU A 6 12.97 -4.92 -17.24
CA GLU A 6 13.43 -4.80 -15.85
C GLU A 6 13.27 -3.39 -15.26
N LYS A 7 13.48 -2.33 -16.06
CA LYS A 7 13.33 -0.94 -15.62
C LYS A 7 11.85 -0.60 -15.37
N ASN A 8 10.97 -1.08 -16.24
CA ASN A 8 9.52 -0.88 -16.09
C ASN A 8 9.00 -1.62 -14.84
N GLU A 9 9.49 -2.83 -14.62
CA GLU A 9 9.08 -3.65 -13.48
C GLU A 9 9.50 -3.07 -12.13
N SER A 10 10.65 -2.40 -12.05
CA SER A 10 11.10 -1.71 -10.83
C SER A 10 10.21 -0.49 -10.50
N LEU A 11 9.78 0.27 -11.51
CA LEU A 11 8.84 1.39 -11.33
C LEU A 11 7.46 0.91 -10.87
N TRP A 12 6.99 -0.22 -11.38
CA TRP A 12 5.74 -0.82 -10.92
C TRP A 12 5.78 -1.17 -9.44
N LEU A 13 6.84 -1.81 -8.95
CA LEU A 13 6.97 -2.12 -7.51
C LEU A 13 6.94 -0.89 -6.62
N LEU A 14 7.46 0.25 -7.10
CA LEU A 14 7.49 1.50 -6.35
C LEU A 14 6.09 2.09 -6.16
N ILE A 15 5.25 2.04 -7.20
CA ILE A 15 3.94 2.69 -7.19
C ILE A 15 2.80 1.78 -6.70
N LEU A 16 2.95 0.45 -6.81
CA LEU A 16 1.90 -0.51 -6.48
C LEU A 16 1.40 -0.36 -5.03
N SER A 17 2.29 -0.32 -4.04
CA SER A 17 1.88 -0.21 -2.63
C SER A 17 1.15 1.12 -2.33
N PRO A 18 1.66 2.30 -2.73
CA PRO A 18 0.90 3.55 -2.64
C PRO A 18 -0.45 3.54 -3.36
N THR A 19 -0.54 2.91 -4.53
CA THR A 19 -1.82 2.78 -5.27
C THR A 19 -2.82 1.91 -4.52
N ILE A 20 -2.38 0.76 -3.97
CA ILE A 20 -3.25 -0.11 -3.15
C ILE A 20 -3.78 0.67 -1.94
N TRP A 21 -2.93 1.41 -1.24
CA TRP A 21 -3.35 2.27 -0.14
C TRP A 21 -4.38 3.32 -0.58
N THR A 22 -4.15 3.99 -1.71
CA THR A 22 -5.06 5.03 -2.22
C THR A 22 -6.44 4.45 -2.56
N ILE A 23 -6.48 3.30 -3.22
CA ILE A 23 -7.73 2.58 -3.53
C ILE A 23 -8.43 2.15 -2.24
N HIS A 24 -7.69 1.62 -1.27
CA HIS A 24 -8.23 1.24 0.03
C HIS A 24 -8.88 2.44 0.76
N PHE A 25 -8.19 3.58 0.82
CA PHE A 25 -8.72 4.81 1.41
C PHE A 25 -10.01 5.26 0.71
N LEU A 26 -10.01 5.28 -0.62
CA LEU A 26 -11.17 5.69 -1.40
C LEU A 26 -12.37 4.75 -1.16
N LEU A 27 -12.15 3.44 -1.13
CA LEU A 27 -13.20 2.45 -0.85
C LEU A 27 -13.79 2.64 0.56
N CYS A 28 -12.94 2.85 1.58
CA CYS A 28 -13.40 3.08 2.95
C CYS A 28 -14.20 4.37 3.07
N TYR A 29 -13.72 5.45 2.44
CA TYR A 29 -14.39 6.75 2.43
C TYR A 29 -15.76 6.67 1.75
N LEU A 30 -15.81 6.15 0.52
CA LEU A 30 -17.06 6.05 -0.24
C LEU A 30 -18.08 5.15 0.46
N THR A 31 -17.62 4.00 0.99
CA THR A 31 -18.51 3.09 1.73
C THR A 31 -19.10 3.78 2.94
N SER A 32 -18.29 4.48 3.74
CA SER A 32 -18.78 5.20 4.93
C SER A 32 -19.74 6.32 4.55
N ALA A 33 -19.39 7.14 3.55
CA ALA A 33 -20.21 8.25 3.10
C ALA A 33 -21.57 7.79 2.54
N ILE A 34 -21.57 6.77 1.67
CA ILE A 34 -22.79 6.24 1.06
C ILE A 34 -23.64 5.54 2.12
N TRP A 35 -23.03 4.75 3.01
CA TRP A 35 -23.74 4.06 4.09
C TRP A 35 -24.48 5.06 5.00
N CYS A 36 -23.80 6.11 5.44
CA CYS A 36 -24.38 7.12 6.31
C CYS A 36 -25.45 7.97 5.61
N ALA A 37 -25.25 8.29 4.32
CA ALA A 37 -26.20 9.10 3.56
C ALA A 37 -27.45 8.32 3.14
N LYS A 38 -27.33 7.03 2.80
CA LYS A 38 -28.39 6.28 2.11
C LYS A 38 -28.95 5.08 2.87
N VAL A 39 -28.23 4.52 3.85
CA VAL A 39 -28.63 3.26 4.50
C VAL A 39 -28.94 3.45 5.98
N ALA A 40 -27.98 3.96 6.75
CA ALA A 40 -28.10 4.02 8.21
C ALA A 40 -28.71 5.35 8.71
N GLY A 41 -28.59 6.43 7.92
CA GLY A 41 -28.96 7.78 8.33
C GLY A 41 -27.94 8.42 9.29
N ARG A 42 -28.13 9.70 9.63
CA ARG A 42 -27.15 10.53 10.36
C ARG A 42 -26.73 9.96 11.72
N TYR A 43 -27.63 9.25 12.41
CA TYR A 43 -27.38 8.65 13.73
C TYR A 43 -27.32 7.12 13.67
N GLY A 44 -27.26 6.56 12.46
CA GLY A 44 -27.20 5.13 12.26
C GLY A 44 -25.86 4.51 12.64
N SER A 45 -25.88 3.21 12.92
CA SER A 45 -24.69 2.42 13.22
C SER A 45 -23.86 2.16 11.97
N LEU A 46 -22.53 2.20 12.13
CA LEU A 46 -21.58 1.84 11.08
C LEU A 46 -21.37 0.32 10.93
N GLY A 47 -22.08 -0.51 11.70
CA GLY A 47 -21.80 -1.95 11.89
C GLY A 47 -21.51 -2.75 10.61
N ASN A 48 -22.42 -2.76 9.63
CA ASN A 48 -22.21 -3.52 8.40
C ASN A 48 -21.13 -2.91 7.50
N ALA A 49 -21.01 -1.57 7.48
CA ALA A 49 -19.94 -0.89 6.76
C ALA A 49 -18.56 -1.19 7.35
N ARG A 50 -18.45 -1.38 8.67
CA ARG A 50 -17.20 -1.80 9.34
C ARG A 50 -16.73 -3.17 8.88
N LEU A 51 -17.65 -4.11 8.64
CA LEU A 51 -17.29 -5.42 8.10
C LEU A 51 -16.70 -5.28 6.69
N ALA A 52 -17.30 -4.46 5.82
CA ALA A 52 -16.76 -4.19 4.49
C ALA A 52 -15.37 -3.52 4.56
N ILE A 53 -15.20 -2.53 5.45
CA ILE A 53 -13.91 -1.87 5.70
C ILE A 53 -12.86 -2.90 6.15
N ALA A 54 -13.20 -3.80 7.09
CA ALA A 54 -12.29 -4.84 7.56
C ALA A 54 -11.82 -5.76 6.42
N VAL A 55 -12.72 -6.12 5.50
CA VAL A 55 -12.37 -6.90 4.30
C VAL A 55 -11.42 -6.12 3.39
N TYR A 56 -11.71 -4.84 3.10
CA TYR A 56 -10.83 -4.00 2.29
C TYR A 56 -9.44 -3.83 2.92
N THR A 57 -9.38 -3.67 4.24
CA THR A 57 -8.13 -3.57 4.99
C THR A 57 -7.31 -4.85 4.87
N ALA A 58 -7.93 -6.01 5.07
CA ALA A 58 -7.25 -7.30 4.97
C ALA A 58 -6.66 -7.52 3.56
N LEU A 59 -7.43 -7.22 2.51
CA LEU A 59 -6.98 -7.33 1.12
C LEU A 59 -5.84 -6.34 0.81
N ALA A 60 -5.93 -5.10 1.30
CA ALA A 60 -4.90 -4.09 1.09
C ALA A 60 -3.58 -4.47 1.80
N LEU A 61 -3.66 -4.91 3.06
CA LEU A 61 -2.47 -5.37 3.81
C LEU A 61 -1.83 -6.59 3.17
N LEU A 62 -2.62 -7.54 2.68
CA LEU A 62 -2.10 -8.69 1.94
C LEU A 62 -1.35 -8.25 0.68
N GLY A 63 -1.95 -7.37 -0.12
CA GLY A 63 -1.33 -6.84 -1.34
C GLY A 63 -0.02 -6.09 -1.06
N ILE A 64 -0.04 -5.15 -0.10
CA ILE A 64 1.15 -4.38 0.31
C ILE A 64 2.23 -5.32 0.90
N GLY A 65 1.84 -6.31 1.69
CA GLY A 65 2.75 -7.30 2.26
C GLY A 65 3.47 -8.11 1.18
N VAL A 66 2.74 -8.57 0.16
CA VAL A 66 3.31 -9.27 -1.00
C VAL A 66 4.27 -8.34 -1.77
N THR A 67 3.86 -7.11 -2.08
CA THR A 67 4.72 -6.14 -2.79
C THR A 67 5.99 -5.82 -2.00
N GLY A 68 5.87 -5.57 -0.69
CA GLY A 68 7.00 -5.32 0.20
C GLY A 68 7.95 -6.52 0.30
N TRP A 69 7.42 -7.75 0.35
CA TRP A 69 8.22 -8.97 0.34
C TRP A 69 9.02 -9.13 -0.95
N HIS A 70 8.41 -8.85 -2.10
CA HIS A 70 9.11 -8.86 -3.39
C HIS A 70 10.20 -7.79 -3.46
N ALA A 71 9.93 -6.56 -2.98
CA ALA A 71 10.93 -5.49 -2.90
C ALA A 71 12.11 -5.88 -1.99
N PHE A 72 11.85 -6.48 -0.83
CA PHE A 72 12.87 -6.95 0.10
C PHE A 72 13.74 -8.06 -0.50
N ARG A 73 13.14 -9.05 -1.17
CA ARG A 73 13.89 -10.12 -1.84
C ARG A 73 14.80 -9.58 -2.95
N ARG A 74 14.34 -8.61 -3.74
CA ARG A 74 15.16 -7.98 -4.79
C ARG A 74 16.33 -7.18 -4.22
N HIS A 75 16.11 -6.44 -3.12
CA HIS A 75 17.20 -5.72 -2.45
C HIS A 75 18.26 -6.67 -1.82
N ARG A 76 17.86 -7.87 -1.38
CA ARG A 76 18.76 -8.87 -0.78
C ARG A 76 19.54 -9.74 -1.78
N TYR A 77 19.17 -9.74 -3.05
CA TYR A 77 19.90 -10.48 -4.10
C TYR A 77 21.15 -9.69 -4.52
N GLY A 78 22.30 -10.00 -3.93
CA GLY A 78 23.60 -9.43 -4.31
C GLY A 78 24.57 -9.27 -3.13
N THR A 79 25.60 -10.12 -3.08
CA THR A 79 26.72 -10.07 -2.12
C THR A 79 27.97 -9.45 -2.76
N ALA A 80 27.86 -8.26 -3.34
CA ALA A 80 29.01 -7.55 -3.88
C ALA A 80 29.63 -6.64 -2.80
N THR A 81 30.90 -6.90 -2.51
CA THR A 81 31.77 -6.15 -1.60
C THR A 81 32.09 -4.76 -2.14
N ALA A 82 32.10 -3.75 -1.27
CA ALA A 82 32.55 -2.37 -1.52
C ALA A 82 33.94 -2.32 -2.21
N PRO A 83 34.26 -1.29 -3.05
CA PRO A 83 33.87 0.12 -2.91
C PRO A 83 32.86 0.62 -3.96
N HIS A 84 31.79 1.27 -3.48
CA HIS A 84 30.75 1.95 -4.29
C HIS A 84 31.21 3.35 -4.71
N ASP A 85 31.81 3.49 -5.89
CA ASP A 85 32.05 4.81 -6.50
C ASP A 85 31.86 4.81 -8.03
N PHE A 86 30.96 3.94 -8.53
CA PHE A 86 30.66 3.86 -9.96
C PHE A 86 29.15 3.98 -10.21
N ASP A 87 28.77 4.90 -11.10
CA ASP A 87 27.40 5.17 -11.59
C ASP A 87 26.87 4.00 -12.44
N THR A 88 26.79 2.81 -11.82
CA THR A 88 26.43 1.56 -12.48
C THR A 88 24.92 1.29 -12.36
N PRO A 89 24.29 0.69 -13.39
CA PRO A 89 22.86 0.38 -13.38
C PRO A 89 22.41 -0.44 -12.16
N GLU A 90 23.28 -1.29 -11.63
CA GLU A 90 23.02 -2.16 -10.48
C GLU A 90 22.75 -1.38 -9.18
N ASP A 91 23.51 -0.31 -8.91
CA ASP A 91 23.35 0.50 -7.69
C ASP A 91 22.02 1.27 -7.68
N ARG A 92 21.56 1.70 -8.85
CA ARG A 92 20.24 2.34 -9.03
C ARG A 92 19.09 1.38 -8.72
N HIS A 93 19.21 0.12 -9.13
CA HIS A 93 18.19 -0.90 -8.84
C HIS A 93 18.12 -1.21 -7.34
N ARG A 94 19.25 -1.22 -6.64
CA ARG A 94 19.29 -1.44 -5.19
C ARG A 94 18.61 -0.31 -4.42
N PHE A 95 18.83 0.94 -4.83
CA PHE A 95 18.15 2.10 -4.28
C PHE A 95 16.64 2.04 -4.52
N LEU A 96 16.19 1.75 -5.75
CA LEU A 96 14.77 1.63 -6.07
C LEU A 96 14.08 0.50 -5.27
N GLY A 97 14.76 -0.64 -5.07
CA GLY A 97 14.26 -1.73 -4.23
C GLY A 97 14.10 -1.32 -2.77
N PHE A 98 15.05 -0.55 -2.21
CA PHE A 98 14.97 -0.04 -0.85
C PHE A 98 13.85 1.02 -0.70
N ALA A 99 13.74 1.95 -1.66
CA ALA A 99 12.67 2.94 -1.69
C ALA A 99 11.28 2.27 -1.78
N ALA A 100 11.12 1.23 -2.61
CA ALA A 100 9.88 0.46 -2.71
C ALA A 100 9.52 -0.26 -1.40
N LEU A 101 10.51 -0.76 -0.67
CA LEU A 101 10.30 -1.36 0.65
C LEU A 101 9.80 -0.31 1.68
N LEU A 102 10.45 0.86 1.73
CA LEU A 102 10.03 1.96 2.61
C LEU A 102 8.62 2.45 2.28
N LEU A 103 8.31 2.65 0.99
CA LEU A 103 6.97 3.04 0.54
C LEU A 103 5.92 1.98 0.86
N SER A 104 6.27 0.70 0.77
CA SER A 104 5.38 -0.38 1.19
C SER A 104 5.12 -0.36 2.69
N GLY A 105 6.15 -0.15 3.52
CA GLY A 105 6.01 0.03 4.96
C GLY A 105 5.11 1.22 5.33
N LEU A 106 5.37 2.38 4.72
CA LEU A 106 4.56 3.59 4.90
C LEU A 106 3.10 3.36 4.49
N SER A 107 2.88 2.73 3.33
CA SER A 107 1.53 2.41 2.83
C SER A 107 0.79 1.46 3.78
N GLY A 108 1.48 0.47 4.34
CA GLY A 108 0.92 -0.43 5.36
C GLY A 108 0.48 0.32 6.62
N VAL A 109 1.33 1.22 7.15
CA VAL A 109 0.99 2.08 8.29
C VAL A 109 -0.24 2.94 7.97
N SER A 110 -0.29 3.54 6.78
CA SER A 110 -1.44 4.35 6.37
C SER A 110 -2.74 3.54 6.26
N VAL A 111 -2.70 2.29 5.76
CA VAL A 111 -3.86 1.40 5.74
C VAL A 111 -4.35 1.09 7.16
N VAL A 112 -3.45 0.80 8.09
CA VAL A 112 -3.81 0.57 9.50
C VAL A 112 -4.44 1.83 10.11
N TYR A 113 -3.87 3.01 9.86
CA TYR A 113 -4.40 4.28 10.34
C TYR A 113 -5.84 4.52 9.85
N VAL A 114 -6.10 4.30 8.55
CA VAL A 114 -7.45 4.43 7.97
C VAL A 114 -8.43 3.43 8.61
N ALA A 115 -8.01 2.18 8.80
CA ALA A 115 -8.84 1.15 9.43
C ALA A 115 -9.19 1.49 10.89
N LEU A 116 -8.26 2.07 11.65
CA LEU A 116 -8.48 2.48 13.03
C LEU A 116 -9.60 3.53 13.15
N VAL A 117 -9.72 4.45 12.19
CA VAL A 117 -10.82 5.43 12.18
C VAL A 117 -12.17 4.74 12.21
N ALA A 118 -12.35 3.66 11.45
CA ALA A 118 -13.60 2.90 11.44
C ALA A 118 -13.88 2.16 12.76
N VAL A 119 -12.84 1.81 13.54
CA VAL A 119 -12.98 1.21 14.87
C VAL A 119 -13.42 2.25 15.90
N PHE A 120 -12.85 3.46 15.86
CA PHE A 120 -13.19 4.54 16.78
C PHE A 120 -14.53 5.21 16.44
N MET A 121 -14.85 5.40 15.16
CA MET A 121 -16.12 5.98 14.71
C MET A 121 -17.21 4.88 14.63
N GLY A 122 -18.02 4.78 15.67
CA GLY A 122 -19.14 3.82 15.78
C GLY A 122 -20.41 4.22 15.03
N THR A 123 -20.53 5.49 14.73
CA THR A 123 -21.74 6.14 14.27
C THR A 123 -21.47 7.06 13.09
N CYS A 124 -22.52 7.43 12.38
CA CYS A 124 -22.47 8.33 11.22
C CYS A 124 -22.38 9.84 11.55
N HIS A 125 -22.13 10.17 12.82
CA HIS A 125 -21.99 11.53 13.34
C HIS A 125 -20.66 11.65 14.10
#